data_AF-A0A4Q4CR99-F1
#
_entry.id   AF-A0A4Q4CR99-F1
#
_cell.length_a   1.000
_cell.length_b   1.000
_cell.length_c   1.000
_cell.angle_alpha   90.00
_cell.angle_beta   90.00
_cell.angle_gamma   90.00
#
_symmetry.space_group_name_H-M   'P 1'
#
loop_
_entity.id
_entity.type
_entity.pdbx_description
1 polymer ?
#
loop_
_entity_poly.entity_id
_entity_poly.type
_entity_poly.pdbx_seq_one_letter_code
_entity_poly.pdbx_strand_id
1 'polypeptide(L)'
;MVGHSMGGGGTLEAAKARPSLEAAVPLTGWNLDKTWPEVQAATLVIGAQNDTVAPVGSHSLPFYSSLTGAERSAYLELRGASHFAPNTSNTTIAKYTLSWLKRYVDDDTRYEQFISPGPSTSIGSAVSDYRLR
;
A
#
# COMPACT_ATOMS: atom_id res chain seq x y z
N MET A 1 8.57 6.74 -0.40
CA MET A 1 9.32 5.56 0.13
C MET A 1 8.61 4.28 -0.27
N VAL A 2 9.33 3.23 -0.62
CA VAL A 2 8.76 1.92 -0.98
C VAL A 2 9.61 0.82 -0.35
N GLY A 3 8.99 -0.22 0.20
CA GLY A 3 9.73 -1.31 0.83
C GLY A 3 8.90 -2.58 0.99
N HIS A 4 9.58 -3.72 0.98
CA HIS A 4 8.98 -5.06 1.07
C HIS A 4 9.13 -5.65 2.48
N SER A 5 8.10 -6.34 2.97
CA SER A 5 8.14 -7.07 4.25
C SER A 5 8.57 -6.15 5.41
N MET A 6 9.61 -6.48 6.17
CA MET A 6 10.17 -5.59 7.21
C MET A 6 10.58 -4.21 6.64
N GLY A 7 11.02 -4.13 5.39
CA GLY A 7 11.27 -2.86 4.70
C GLY A 7 9.98 -2.07 4.41
N GLY A 8 8.84 -2.74 4.29
CA GLY A 8 7.52 -2.10 4.25
C GLY A 8 7.14 -1.50 5.61
N GLY A 9 7.45 -2.20 6.72
CA GLY A 9 7.37 -1.62 8.06
C GLY A 9 8.28 -0.40 8.21
N GLY A 10 9.54 -0.52 7.80
CA GLY A 10 10.50 0.58 7.79
C GLY A 10 10.07 1.77 6.91
N THR A 11 9.29 1.52 5.85
CA THR A 11 8.68 2.59 5.04
C THR A 11 7.68 3.40 5.86
N LEU A 12 6.85 2.76 6.68
CA LEU A 12 5.91 3.43 7.58
C LEU A 12 6.61 4.13 8.73
N GLU A 13 7.64 3.52 9.32
CA GLU A 13 8.49 4.17 10.34
C GLU A 13 9.15 5.44 9.78
N ALA A 14 9.68 5.37 8.55
CA ALA A 14 10.27 6.53 7.89
C ALA A 14 9.23 7.62 7.62
N ALA A 15 8.01 7.26 7.20
CA ALA A 15 6.91 8.20 6.98
C ALA A 15 6.44 8.87 8.27
N LYS A 16 6.39 8.12 9.38
CA LYS A 16 6.12 8.63 10.73
C LYS A 16 7.19 9.62 11.18
N ALA A 17 8.47 9.27 10.99
CA ALA A 17 9.60 10.10 11.42
C ALA A 17 9.84 11.34 10.53
N ARG A 18 9.36 11.33 9.28
CA ARG A 18 9.60 12.39 8.29
C ARG A 18 8.28 12.85 7.65
N PRO A 19 7.55 13.79 8.30
CA PRO A 19 6.29 14.30 7.75
C PRO A 19 6.42 15.02 6.40
N SER A 20 7.63 15.39 5.97
CA SER A 20 7.88 15.96 4.64
C SER A 20 7.89 14.93 3.50
N LEU A 21 7.73 13.64 3.79
CA LEU A 21 7.56 12.63 2.74
C LEU A 21 6.15 12.75 2.13
N GLU A 22 6.09 12.85 0.81
CA GLU A 22 4.81 13.00 0.10
C GLU A 22 4.08 11.67 -0.10
N ALA A 23 4.82 10.57 -0.31
CA ALA A 23 4.23 9.27 -0.57
C ALA A 23 4.96 8.09 0.08
N ALA A 24 4.20 7.08 0.51
CA ALA A 24 4.70 5.82 1.06
C ALA A 24 3.95 4.60 0.47
N VAL A 25 4.68 3.52 0.18
CA VAL A 25 4.10 2.28 -0.36
C VAL A 25 4.72 1.05 0.32
N PRO A 26 4.16 0.58 1.46
CA PRO A 26 4.55 -0.69 2.04
C PRO A 26 4.00 -1.88 1.23
N LEU A 27 4.89 -2.73 0.71
CA LEU A 27 4.59 -3.94 -0.06
C LEU A 27 4.65 -5.17 0.85
N THR A 28 3.53 -5.86 1.03
CA THR A 28 3.36 -6.98 1.99
C THR A 28 4.04 -6.68 3.33
N GLY A 29 3.80 -5.46 3.83
CA GLY A 29 4.57 -4.87 4.91
C GLY A 29 4.48 -5.66 6.21
N TRP A 30 5.59 -5.70 6.94
CA TRP A 30 5.71 -6.31 8.25
C TRP A 30 6.27 -5.29 9.25
N ASN A 31 5.64 -5.16 10.41
CA ASN A 31 6.12 -4.38 11.56
C ASN A 31 5.40 -4.90 12.82
N LEU A 32 5.99 -4.76 14.01
CA LEU A 32 5.33 -4.99 15.28
C LEU A 32 4.30 -3.89 15.60
N ASP A 33 4.61 -2.63 15.28
CA ASP A 33 3.64 -1.53 15.37
C ASP A 33 2.56 -1.70 14.29
N LYS A 34 1.29 -1.63 14.71
CA LYS A 34 0.11 -1.77 13.84
C LYS A 34 -0.64 -0.46 13.65
N THR A 35 -0.18 0.59 14.33
CA THR A 35 -0.86 1.88 14.45
C THR A 35 -0.02 2.97 13.83
N TRP A 36 -0.55 3.64 12.81
CA TRP A 36 0.16 4.69 12.08
C TRP A 36 -0.61 6.02 12.01
N PRO A 37 -1.25 6.50 13.10
CA PRO A 37 -2.01 7.75 13.05
C PRO A 37 -1.15 8.98 12.75
N GLU A 38 0.17 8.90 13.00
CA GLU A 38 1.11 10.00 12.81
C GLU A 38 1.57 10.16 11.35
N VAL A 39 1.38 9.15 10.50
CA VAL A 39 1.80 9.20 9.09
C VAL A 39 0.93 10.20 8.33
N GLN A 40 1.56 11.24 7.76
CA GLN A 40 0.90 12.26 6.94
C GLN A 40 1.01 12.00 5.44
N ALA A 41 2.08 11.32 5.01
CA ALA A 41 2.33 10.98 3.61
C ALA A 41 1.15 10.21 2.99
N ALA A 42 0.83 10.49 1.73
CA ALA A 42 -0.13 9.69 0.98
C ALA A 42 0.35 8.24 0.90
N THR A 43 -0.41 7.30 1.45
CA THR A 43 0.05 5.93 1.67
C THR A 43 -0.79 4.89 0.94
N LEU A 44 -0.17 4.10 0.06
CA LEU A 44 -0.77 2.92 -0.57
C LEU A 44 -0.23 1.66 0.09
N VAL A 45 -1.06 0.96 0.85
CA VAL A 45 -0.72 -0.33 1.45
C VAL A 45 -1.05 -1.46 0.47
N ILE A 46 -0.05 -2.23 0.06
CA ILE A 46 -0.25 -3.40 -0.81
C ILE A 46 -0.12 -4.68 0.02
N GLY A 47 -1.22 -5.40 0.20
CA GLY A 47 -1.27 -6.72 0.84
C GLY A 47 -1.30 -7.87 -0.18
N ALA A 48 -1.19 -9.11 0.30
CA ALA A 48 -1.32 -10.32 -0.51
C ALA A 48 -2.23 -11.34 0.19
N GLN A 49 -3.26 -11.83 -0.51
CA GLN A 49 -4.35 -12.61 0.07
C GLN A 49 -3.87 -13.88 0.81
N ASN A 50 -2.86 -14.56 0.28
CA ASN A 50 -2.31 -15.81 0.82
C ASN A 50 -0.98 -15.57 1.55
N ASP A 51 -0.74 -14.36 2.06
CA ASP A 51 0.46 -14.06 2.83
C ASP A 51 0.45 -14.78 4.19
N THR A 52 1.43 -15.67 4.40
CA THR A 52 1.61 -16.41 5.66
C THR A 52 2.75 -15.89 6.51
N VAL A 53 3.52 -14.89 6.04
CA VAL A 53 4.66 -14.29 6.75
C VAL A 53 4.26 -12.97 7.40
N ALA A 54 3.51 -12.14 6.67
CA ALA A 54 2.89 -10.92 7.15
C ALA A 54 1.37 -10.95 6.84
N PRO A 55 0.58 -11.82 7.51
CA PRO A 55 -0.82 -12.01 7.17
C PRO A 55 -1.59 -10.69 7.17
N VAL A 56 -2.40 -10.47 6.13
CA VAL A 56 -3.11 -9.19 5.91
C VAL A 56 -3.95 -8.77 7.11
N GLY A 57 -4.62 -9.72 7.78
CA GLY A 57 -5.45 -9.47 8.95
C GLY A 57 -4.71 -8.96 10.18
N SER A 58 -3.40 -9.20 10.29
CA SER A 58 -2.56 -8.74 11.42
C SER A 58 -1.51 -7.70 11.03
N HIS A 59 -1.45 -7.32 9.75
CA HIS A 59 -0.47 -6.36 9.22
C HIS A 59 -1.12 -5.34 8.29
N SER A 60 -1.26 -5.66 7.01
CA SER A 60 -1.67 -4.68 5.99
C SER A 60 -3.03 -4.02 6.28
N LEU A 61 -4.03 -4.79 6.75
CA LEU A 61 -5.34 -4.24 7.11
C LEU A 61 -5.29 -3.34 8.36
N PRO A 62 -4.67 -3.75 9.49
CA PRO A 62 -4.40 -2.85 10.62
C PRO A 62 -3.60 -1.60 10.24
N PHE A 63 -2.59 -1.72 9.38
CA PHE A 63 -1.80 -0.58 8.91
C PHE A 63 -2.70 0.42 8.20
N TYR A 64 -3.42 -0.04 7.16
CA TYR A 64 -4.33 0.81 6.41
C TYR A 64 -5.39 1.47 7.30
N SER A 65 -6.00 0.71 8.20
CA SER A 65 -7.09 1.19 9.05
C SER A 65 -6.63 2.25 10.06
N SER A 66 -5.35 2.27 10.43
CA SER A 66 -4.81 3.20 11.42
C SER A 66 -4.18 4.46 10.81
N LEU A 67 -4.10 4.59 9.48
CA LEU A 67 -3.55 5.76 8.78
C LEU A 67 -4.47 6.99 8.86
N THR A 68 -4.97 7.36 10.03
CA THR A 68 -5.98 8.42 10.18
C THR A 68 -5.45 9.81 9.84
N GLY A 69 -4.14 10.04 9.92
CA GLY A 69 -3.49 11.31 9.58
C GLY A 69 -3.00 11.45 8.14
N ALA A 70 -3.07 10.38 7.33
CA ALA A 70 -2.52 10.41 5.97
C ALA A 70 -3.37 11.31 5.05
N GLU A 71 -2.72 12.10 4.20
CA GLU A 71 -3.38 12.95 3.18
C GLU A 71 -4.35 12.13 2.32
N ARG A 72 -3.90 10.95 1.91
CA ARG A 72 -4.71 9.91 1.27
C ARG A 72 -4.22 8.54 1.72
N SER A 73 -5.13 7.60 1.84
CA SER A 73 -4.80 6.20 2.09
C SER A 73 -5.53 5.28 1.10
N ALA A 74 -4.82 4.28 0.60
CA ALA A 74 -5.42 3.19 -0.17
C ALA A 74 -4.92 1.83 0.34
N TYR A 75 -5.79 0.82 0.24
CA TYR A 75 -5.43 -0.57 0.44
C TYR A 75 -5.69 -1.34 -0.86
N LEU A 76 -4.72 -2.13 -1.30
CA LEU A 76 -4.85 -3.04 -2.43
C LEU A 76 -4.37 -4.43 -2.02
N GLU A 77 -5.25 -5.42 -2.07
CA GLU A 77 -4.91 -6.81 -1.79
C GLU A 77 -4.76 -7.60 -3.08
N LEU A 78 -3.58 -8.22 -3.28
CA LEU A 78 -3.33 -9.07 -4.43
C LEU A 78 -4.04 -10.43 -4.27
N ARG A 79 -4.88 -10.78 -5.25
CA ARG A 79 -5.64 -12.04 -5.23
C ARG A 79 -4.72 -13.24 -5.38
N GLY A 80 -4.88 -14.23 -4.51
CA GLY A 80 -4.15 -15.50 -4.54
C GLY A 80 -2.64 -15.39 -4.34
N ALA A 81 -2.12 -14.20 -4.09
CA ALA A 81 -0.69 -13.92 -4.02
C ALA A 81 -0.12 -14.27 -2.64
N SER A 82 1.15 -14.70 -2.63
CA SER A 82 1.92 -14.96 -1.41
C SER A 82 2.73 -13.73 -0.97
N HIS A 83 3.38 -13.84 0.19
CA HIS A 83 4.28 -12.82 0.72
C HIS A 83 5.36 -12.34 -0.26
N PHE A 84 5.80 -13.25 -1.13
CA PHE A 84 6.91 -13.05 -2.05
C PHE A 84 6.49 -12.49 -3.42
N ALA A 85 5.21 -12.18 -3.61
CA ALA A 85 4.74 -11.56 -4.85
C ALA A 85 5.53 -10.29 -5.25
N PRO A 86 5.99 -9.43 -4.31
CA PRO A 86 6.84 -8.28 -4.64
C PRO A 86 8.28 -8.61 -5.07
N ASN A 87 8.75 -9.86 -4.90
CA ASN A 87 10.12 -10.27 -5.26
C ASN A 87 10.25 -10.72 -6.73
N THR A 88 9.15 -10.73 -7.47
CA THR A 88 9.09 -11.05 -8.89
C THR A 88 8.33 -9.97 -9.64
N SER A 89 8.57 -9.84 -10.95
CA SER A 89 7.84 -8.89 -11.78
C SER A 89 6.34 -9.07 -11.66
N ASN A 90 5.64 -8.01 -11.25
CA ASN A 90 4.20 -8.02 -11.05
C ASN A 90 3.59 -6.73 -11.60
N THR A 91 2.81 -6.84 -12.68
CA THR A 91 2.21 -5.70 -13.38
C THR A 91 1.26 -4.91 -12.49
N THR A 92 0.51 -5.58 -11.61
CA THR A 92 -0.42 -4.91 -10.68
C THR A 92 0.36 -4.07 -9.68
N ILE A 93 1.38 -4.63 -9.01
CA ILE A 93 2.23 -3.88 -8.08
C ILE A 93 2.85 -2.67 -8.79
N ALA A 94 3.43 -2.87 -9.97
CA ALA A 94 4.09 -1.81 -10.74
C ALA A 94 3.10 -0.69 -11.12
N LYS A 95 1.95 -1.03 -11.71
CA LYS A 95 0.93 -0.07 -12.14
C LYS A 95 0.47 0.82 -10.99
N TYR A 96 0.10 0.21 -9.87
CA TYR A 96 -0.49 0.95 -8.75
C TYR A 96 0.57 1.72 -7.95
N THR A 97 1.77 1.18 -7.77
CA THR A 97 2.89 1.90 -7.16
C THR A 97 3.26 3.12 -8.00
N LEU A 98 3.43 2.98 -9.32
CA LEU A 98 3.76 4.09 -10.21
C LEU A 98 2.65 5.14 -10.24
N SER A 99 1.39 4.72 -10.29
CA SER A 99 0.26 5.65 -10.29
C SER A 99 0.18 6.45 -8.99
N TRP A 100 0.42 5.79 -7.86
CA TRP A 100 0.45 6.45 -6.55
C TRP A 100 1.59 7.46 -6.45
N LEU A 101 2.80 7.06 -6.83
CA LEU A 101 3.95 7.97 -6.80
C LEU A 101 3.76 9.15 -7.76
N LYS A 102 3.27 8.90 -8.99
CA LYS A 102 2.96 9.99 -9.93
C LYS A 102 1.93 10.96 -9.38
N ARG A 103 0.87 10.44 -8.76
CA ARG A 103 -0.19 11.29 -8.22
C ARG A 103 0.31 12.19 -7.09
N TYR A 104 1.09 11.66 -6.15
CA TYR A 104 1.39 12.36 -4.89
C TYR A 104 2.79 12.95 -4.81
N VAL A 105 3.75 12.46 -5.59
CA VAL A 105 5.11 13.03 -5.65
C VAL A 105 5.22 14.07 -6.77
N ASP A 106 4.57 13.82 -7.92
CA ASP A 106 4.64 14.73 -9.07
C ASP A 106 3.40 15.65 -9.16
N ASP A 107 2.47 15.57 -8.18
CA ASP A 107 1.15 16.22 -8.24
C ASP A 107 0.37 15.94 -9.55
N ASP A 108 0.64 14.80 -10.20
CA ASP A 108 0.14 14.51 -11.54
C ASP A 108 -1.27 13.93 -11.51
N THR A 109 -2.26 14.84 -11.60
CA THR A 109 -3.68 14.50 -11.58
C THR A 109 -4.13 13.57 -12.72
N ARG A 110 -3.33 13.41 -13.80
CA ARG A 110 -3.64 12.45 -14.87
C ARG A 110 -3.69 11.01 -14.35
N TYR A 111 -3.02 10.70 -13.23
CA TYR A 111 -2.99 9.36 -12.64
C TYR A 111 -4.13 9.08 -11.66
N GLU A 112 -4.95 10.08 -11.29
CA GLU A 112 -6.09 9.88 -10.39
C GLU A 112 -7.07 8.83 -10.94
N GLN A 113 -7.25 8.78 -12.26
CA GLN A 113 -8.12 7.81 -12.94
C GLN A 113 -7.74 6.34 -12.68
N PHE A 114 -6.48 6.08 -12.29
CA PHE A 114 -6.03 4.73 -11.96
C PHE A 114 -6.22 4.40 -10.48
N ILE A 115 -6.37 5.41 -9.62
CA ILE A 115 -6.52 5.29 -8.17
C ILE A 115 -8.00 5.32 -7.76
N SER A 116 -8.82 6.17 -8.39
CA SER A 116 -10.25 6.33 -8.12
C SER A 116 -11.04 6.16 -9.42
N PRO A 117 -12.00 5.21 -9.51
CA PRO A 117 -12.54 4.37 -8.42
C PRO A 117 -11.68 3.16 -8.04
N GLY A 118 -10.57 2.92 -8.76
CA GLY A 118 -9.64 1.81 -8.48
C GLY A 118 -9.84 0.58 -9.37
N PRO A 119 -9.09 -0.53 -9.11
CA PRO A 119 -9.25 -1.81 -9.82
C PRO A 119 -10.62 -2.45 -9.57
N SER A 120 -11.07 -3.27 -10.52
CA SER A 120 -12.12 -4.26 -10.23
C SER A 120 -11.63 -5.28 -9.20
N THR A 121 -12.49 -5.63 -8.26
CA THR A 121 -12.30 -6.69 -7.25
C THR A 121 -13.15 -7.93 -7.54
N SER A 122 -13.77 -8.00 -8.73
CA SER A 122 -14.60 -9.14 -9.14
C SER A 122 -13.78 -10.43 -9.25
N ILE A 123 -14.46 -11.57 -9.19
CA ILE A 123 -13.85 -12.88 -9.44
C ILE A 123 -13.15 -12.85 -10.81
N GLY A 124 -11.90 -13.33 -10.87
CA GLY A 124 -11.04 -13.31 -12.06
C GLY A 124 -10.14 -12.08 -12.21
N SER A 125 -10.31 -11.03 -11.39
CA SER A 125 -9.36 -9.90 -11.33
C SER A 125 -8.12 -10.24 -10.51
N ALA A 126 -7.02 -9.52 -10.75
CA ALA A 126 -5.77 -9.67 -9.99
C ALA A 126 -5.83 -9.11 -8.55
N VAL A 127 -6.91 -8.42 -8.19
CA VAL A 127 -7.08 -7.74 -6.89
C VAL A 127 -8.26 -8.35 -6.15
N SER A 128 -8.06 -8.77 -4.90
CA SER A 128 -9.11 -9.35 -4.05
C SER A 128 -9.89 -8.31 -3.26
N ASP A 129 -9.24 -7.22 -2.87
CA ASP A 129 -9.84 -6.11 -2.12
C ASP A 129 -9.16 -4.80 -2.54
N TYR A 130 -9.96 -3.73 -2.62
CA TYR A 130 -9.47 -2.38 -2.85
C TYR A 130 -10.28 -1.38 -2.03
N ARG A 131 -9.59 -0.53 -1.27
CA ARG A 131 -10.20 0.50 -0.42
C ARG A 131 -9.47 1.81 -0.62
N LEU A 132 -10.20 2.92 -0.56
CA LEU A 132 -9.66 4.26 -0.73
C LEU A 132 -10.33 5.20 0.29
N ARG A 133 -9.52 6.01 0.97
CA ARG A 133 -9.96 7.05 1.91
C ARG A 133 -9.07 8.28 1.76
#